data_AF-A0A519MRK3-F1
#
_entry.id   AF-A0A519MRK3-F1
#
_cell.length_a   1.000
_cell.length_b   1.000
_cell.length_c   1.000
_cell.angle_alpha   90.00
_cell.angle_beta   90.00
_cell.angle_gamma   90.00
#
_symmetry.space_group_name_H-M   'P 1'
#
loop_
_entity.id
_entity.type
_entity.pdbx_description
1 polymer ?
#
loop_
_entity_poly.entity_id
_entity_poly.type
_entity_poly.pdbx_seq_one_letter_code
_entity_poly.pdbx_strand_id
1 'polypeptide(L)'
;MRKSLLFALTLSCAGTFAQEHFAGINTSRRAGLLNASINPAELANMANDHEISIFNVSANVANNKISFGEIISGTDFEKLIFDGGDAANLRLDVEILGPGFGMKVDKWAFAITSAAKVKANLVDVDVVLGRALTEGGTNIVDQFSQINAQYNQRASATSWGEIGLSAAREIFDSEEHRFTGGVTFKLLFPGSYANMGADRFSGRVVNNTGENLQLTDASANINVAYSGSLAEGFTDSGNFTDFFAGGLNGFAADLGINYQWKDMDSKGYKLNA
;
A
#
# COMPACT_ATOMS: atom_id res chain seq x y z
N MET A 1 23.33 -30.94 15.36
CA MET A 1 21.86 -31.02 15.47
C MET A 1 21.28 -29.97 16.43
N ARG A 2 21.63 -29.93 17.72
CA ARG A 2 21.07 -28.93 18.66
C ARG A 2 21.29 -27.46 18.28
N LYS A 3 22.48 -27.10 17.75
CA LYS A 3 22.79 -25.72 17.34
C LYS A 3 22.00 -25.28 16.09
N SER A 4 21.82 -26.18 15.13
CA SER A 4 21.03 -25.93 13.91
C SER A 4 19.55 -25.75 14.23
N LEU A 5 19.02 -26.52 15.19
CA LEU A 5 17.65 -26.39 15.68
C LEU A 5 17.45 -25.05 16.41
N LEU A 6 18.41 -24.65 17.25
CA LEU A 6 18.37 -23.35 17.93
C LEU A 6 18.38 -22.19 16.92
N PHE A 7 19.23 -22.28 15.89
CA PHE A 7 19.31 -21.27 14.85
C PHE A 7 17.99 -21.13 14.07
N ALA A 8 17.38 -22.26 13.69
CA ALA A 8 16.06 -22.28 13.06
C ALA A 8 14.98 -21.68 13.98
N LEU A 9 14.99 -22.02 15.26
CA LEU A 9 14.05 -21.48 16.26
C LEU A 9 14.19 -19.96 16.43
N THR A 10 15.44 -19.47 16.38
CA THR A 10 15.74 -18.04 16.53
C THR A 10 15.30 -17.25 15.30
N LEU A 11 15.42 -17.82 14.09
CA LEU A 11 14.87 -17.22 12.87
C LEU A 11 13.33 -17.18 12.89
N SER A 12 12.65 -18.20 13.43
CA SER A 12 11.19 -18.22 13.52
C SER A 12 10.58 -17.24 14.53
N CYS A 13 11.37 -16.74 15.48
CA CYS A 13 10.91 -15.71 16.44
C CYS A 13 10.92 -14.29 15.87
N ALA A 14 11.48 -14.06 14.68
CA ALA A 14 11.38 -12.79 13.97
C ALA A 14 10.00 -12.69 13.26
N GLY A 15 8.92 -12.69 14.04
CA GLY A 15 7.56 -12.47 13.55
C GLY A 15 7.39 -11.01 13.12
N THR A 16 7.89 -10.66 11.94
CA THR A 16 7.61 -9.35 11.33
C THR A 16 6.27 -9.44 10.62
N PHE A 17 5.25 -8.73 11.12
CA PHE A 17 4.00 -8.53 10.40
C PHE A 17 4.26 -7.57 9.24
N ALA A 18 4.60 -8.11 8.07
CA ALA A 18 4.88 -7.31 6.86
C ALA A 18 3.61 -6.98 6.05
N GLN A 19 2.47 -7.60 6.36
CA GLN A 19 1.23 -7.47 5.60
C GLN A 19 0.16 -6.76 6.44
N GLU A 20 -0.07 -5.49 6.10
CA GLU A 20 -1.09 -4.64 6.74
C GLU A 20 -2.46 -4.75 6.03
N HIS A 21 -2.48 -5.16 4.76
CA HIS A 21 -3.72 -5.30 3.99
C HIS A 21 -4.49 -6.58 4.30
N PHE A 22 -5.81 -6.46 4.30
CA PHE A 22 -6.75 -7.55 4.58
C PHE A 22 -6.54 -8.25 5.94
N ALA A 23 -5.89 -7.61 6.92
CA ALA A 23 -5.52 -8.19 8.21
C ALA A 23 -6.68 -8.92 8.93
N GLY A 24 -7.90 -8.36 8.87
CA GLY A 24 -9.09 -9.02 9.43
C GLY A 24 -9.49 -10.30 8.70
N ILE A 25 -9.43 -10.31 7.36
CA ILE A 25 -9.79 -11.50 6.56
C ILE A 25 -8.72 -12.57 6.65
N ASN A 26 -7.46 -12.21 6.90
CA ASN A 26 -6.36 -13.16 7.10
C ASN A 26 -6.55 -14.02 8.35
N THR A 27 -7.39 -13.59 9.31
CA THR A 27 -7.77 -14.40 10.49
C THR A 27 -8.95 -15.33 10.21
N SER A 28 -9.57 -15.24 9.03
CA SER A 28 -10.66 -16.12 8.61
C SER A 28 -10.17 -17.54 8.36
N ARG A 29 -11.05 -18.50 8.63
CA ARG A 29 -10.80 -19.93 8.29
C ARG A 29 -11.00 -20.24 6.81
N ARG A 30 -11.48 -19.27 6.03
CA ARG A 30 -11.70 -19.43 4.60
C ARG A 30 -10.35 -19.34 3.89
N ALA A 31 -9.80 -20.46 3.43
CA ALA A 31 -8.70 -20.49 2.46
C ALA A 31 -9.23 -20.28 1.03
N GLY A 32 -8.51 -19.51 0.22
CA GLY A 32 -8.99 -19.04 -1.08
C GLY A 32 -8.03 -18.09 -1.77
N LEU A 33 -8.45 -17.53 -2.92
CA LEU A 33 -7.64 -16.58 -3.72
C LEU A 33 -7.10 -15.39 -2.93
N LEU A 34 -7.88 -14.88 -1.98
CA LEU A 34 -7.45 -13.77 -1.12
C LEU A 34 -6.27 -14.16 -0.22
N ASN A 35 -6.30 -15.33 0.41
CA ASN A 35 -5.16 -15.82 1.22
C ASN A 35 -3.98 -16.23 0.35
N ALA A 36 -4.25 -16.74 -0.86
CA ALA A 36 -3.21 -17.05 -1.84
C ALA A 36 -2.44 -15.79 -2.30
N SER A 37 -3.06 -14.60 -2.25
CA SER A 37 -2.38 -13.33 -2.52
C SER A 37 -1.33 -12.96 -1.46
N ILE A 38 -1.47 -13.55 -0.27
CA ILE A 38 -0.61 -13.35 0.90
C ILE A 38 0.43 -14.45 1.04
N ASN A 39 -0.02 -15.71 0.96
CA ASN A 39 0.81 -16.90 0.99
C ASN A 39 0.36 -17.84 -0.14
N PRO A 40 1.15 -17.98 -1.22
CA PRO A 40 0.78 -18.81 -2.36
C PRO A 40 0.45 -20.28 -2.01
N ALA A 41 0.98 -20.83 -0.92
CA ALA A 41 0.70 -22.20 -0.49
C ALA A 41 -0.77 -22.42 -0.08
N GLU A 42 -1.45 -21.36 0.36
CA GLU A 42 -2.88 -21.40 0.73
C GLU A 42 -3.79 -21.67 -0.48
N LEU A 43 -3.29 -21.51 -1.70
CA LEU A 43 -4.06 -21.83 -2.90
C LEU A 43 -4.42 -23.33 -2.98
N ALA A 44 -3.53 -24.21 -2.53
CA ALA A 44 -3.82 -25.65 -2.44
C ALA A 44 -4.83 -25.99 -1.33
N ASN A 45 -5.09 -25.04 -0.42
CA ASN A 45 -6.05 -25.16 0.67
C ASN A 45 -7.44 -24.64 0.32
N MET A 46 -7.66 -24.15 -0.91
CA MET A 46 -8.98 -23.74 -1.39
C MET A 46 -10.06 -24.78 -1.09
N ALA A 47 -11.16 -24.34 -0.48
CA ALA A 47 -12.28 -25.22 -0.12
C ALA A 47 -12.98 -25.79 -1.36
N ASN A 48 -13.16 -24.97 -2.40
CA ASN A 48 -13.79 -25.36 -3.66
C ASN A 48 -12.74 -25.65 -4.73
N ASP A 49 -13.12 -26.43 -5.74
CA ASP A 49 -12.24 -26.72 -6.87
C ASP A 49 -12.07 -25.53 -7.82
N HIS A 50 -13.00 -24.58 -7.78
CA HIS A 50 -12.96 -23.37 -8.57
C HIS A 50 -13.35 -22.19 -7.69
N GLU A 51 -12.65 -21.07 -7.87
CA GLU A 51 -12.96 -19.82 -7.19
C GLU A 51 -12.78 -18.64 -8.15
N ILE A 52 -13.73 -17.72 -8.10
CA ILE A 52 -13.65 -16.45 -8.80
C ILE A 52 -13.60 -15.36 -7.74
N SER A 53 -12.63 -14.47 -7.85
CA SER A 53 -12.60 -13.21 -7.14
C SER A 53 -12.95 -12.11 -8.14
N ILE A 54 -13.91 -11.25 -7.79
CA ILE A 54 -14.32 -10.15 -8.68
C ILE A 54 -13.52 -8.91 -8.32
N PHE A 55 -13.59 -8.50 -7.04
CA PHE A 55 -12.97 -7.27 -6.58
C PHE A 55 -12.84 -7.26 -5.05
N ASN A 56 -11.68 -6.88 -4.53
CA ASN A 56 -11.45 -6.64 -3.11
C ASN A 56 -10.62 -5.37 -2.95
N VAL A 57 -10.94 -4.56 -1.94
CA VAL A 57 -10.21 -3.32 -1.64
C VAL A 57 -9.81 -3.33 -0.18
N SER A 58 -8.56 -2.93 0.07
CA SER A 58 -8.07 -2.63 1.39
C SER A 58 -7.33 -1.30 1.36
N ALA A 59 -7.66 -0.41 2.29
CA ALA A 59 -7.04 0.89 2.41
C ALA A 59 -6.58 1.11 3.85
N ASN A 60 -5.33 1.53 4.01
CA ASN A 60 -4.73 1.94 5.27
C ASN A 60 -4.40 3.42 5.18
N VAL A 61 -4.92 4.20 6.11
CA VAL A 61 -4.67 5.64 6.22
C VAL A 61 -4.14 5.92 7.62
N ALA A 62 -2.98 6.56 7.72
CA ALA A 62 -2.38 6.97 8.98
C ALA A 62 -1.94 8.43 8.87
N ASN A 63 -2.21 9.23 9.90
CA ASN A 63 -1.83 10.64 9.91
C ASN A 63 -1.70 11.15 11.36
N ASN A 64 -1.06 12.30 11.57
CA ASN A 64 -0.84 12.90 12.90
C ASN A 64 -1.74 14.12 13.21
N LYS A 65 -2.79 14.38 12.42
CA LYS A 65 -3.60 15.60 12.49
C LYS A 65 -5.09 15.36 12.65
N ILE A 66 -5.62 14.47 11.83
CA ILE A 66 -7.04 14.15 11.64
C ILE A 66 -7.39 12.90 12.44
N SER A 67 -8.33 13.08 13.36
CA SER A 67 -8.97 11.98 14.09
C SER A 67 -10.12 11.36 13.31
N PHE A 68 -10.51 10.14 13.68
CA PHE A 68 -11.66 9.46 13.07
C PHE A 68 -12.97 10.25 13.24
N GLY A 69 -13.14 10.95 14.38
CA GLY A 69 -14.32 11.77 14.66
C GLY A 69 -14.50 12.94 13.68
N GLU A 70 -13.38 13.51 13.21
CA GLU A 70 -13.38 14.64 12.27
C GLU A 70 -13.64 14.19 10.83
N ILE A 71 -13.25 12.96 10.48
CA ILE A 71 -13.56 12.36 9.18
C ILE A 71 -15.07 12.16 9.05
N ILE A 72 -15.73 11.65 10.10
CA ILE A 72 -17.18 11.39 10.07
C ILE A 72 -18.04 12.64 10.20
N SER A 73 -17.50 13.75 10.71
CA SER A 73 -18.22 15.02 10.82
C SER A 73 -18.33 15.79 9.50
N GLY A 74 -17.70 15.31 8.43
CA GLY A 74 -17.79 15.91 7.09
C GLY A 74 -16.98 17.20 6.94
N THR A 75 -15.93 17.38 7.74
CA THR A 75 -15.04 18.53 7.66
C THR A 75 -14.03 18.36 6.52
N ASP A 76 -13.63 19.45 5.86
CA ASP A 76 -12.70 19.41 4.71
C ASP A 76 -11.34 18.81 5.10
N PHE A 77 -11.03 17.63 4.56
CA PHE A 77 -9.79 16.89 4.83
C PHE A 77 -8.53 17.74 4.58
N GLU A 78 -8.51 18.48 3.46
CA GLU A 78 -7.36 19.29 3.06
C GLU A 78 -7.07 20.44 4.02
N LYS A 79 -8.10 20.96 4.71
CA LYS A 79 -7.92 21.99 5.74
C LYS A 79 -7.42 21.38 7.02
N LEU A 80 -7.99 20.24 7.42
CA LEU A 80 -7.64 19.57 8.67
C LEU A 80 -6.21 19.02 8.67
N ILE A 81 -5.72 18.49 7.53
CA ILE A 81 -4.38 17.88 7.47
C ILE A 81 -3.26 18.91 7.65
N PHE A 82 -3.53 20.20 7.41
CA PHE A 82 -2.56 21.28 7.59
C PHE A 82 -2.97 22.28 8.68
N ASP A 83 -3.84 21.87 9.61
CA ASP A 83 -4.18 22.68 10.78
C ASP A 83 -3.15 22.50 11.92
N GLY A 84 -3.13 23.45 12.86
CA GLY A 84 -2.22 23.48 14.01
C GLY A 84 -0.80 23.94 13.67
N GLY A 85 0.15 23.70 14.61
CA GLY A 85 1.53 24.20 14.51
C GLY A 85 2.60 23.17 14.11
N ASP A 86 2.33 21.87 14.32
CA ASP A 86 3.31 20.80 14.02
C ASP A 86 3.30 20.41 12.53
N ALA A 87 4.38 19.83 12.03
CA ALA A 87 4.44 19.36 10.65
C ALA A 87 3.42 18.23 10.37
N ALA A 88 2.84 18.23 9.18
CA ALA A 88 1.85 17.27 8.73
C ALA A 88 2.51 15.99 8.21
N ASN A 89 2.05 14.85 8.72
CA ASN A 89 2.43 13.52 8.28
C ASN A 89 1.17 12.76 7.85
N LEU A 90 1.20 12.16 6.66
CA LEU A 90 0.13 11.37 6.08
C LEU A 90 0.72 10.17 5.35
N ARG A 91 0.13 8.99 5.56
CA ARG A 91 0.42 7.77 4.81
C ARG A 91 -0.90 7.20 4.32
N LEU A 92 -0.98 6.96 3.02
CA LEU A 92 -2.04 6.25 2.33
C LEU A 92 -1.43 5.03 1.66
N ASP A 93 -2.01 3.86 1.92
CA ASP A 93 -1.66 2.60 1.28
C ASP A 93 -2.96 1.91 0.85
N VAL A 94 -3.14 1.69 -0.44
CA VAL A 94 -4.35 1.10 -1.00
C VAL A 94 -3.95 -0.08 -1.87
N GLU A 95 -4.60 -1.21 -1.62
CA GLU A 95 -4.49 -2.42 -2.41
C GLU A 95 -5.85 -2.80 -2.94
N ILE A 96 -5.91 -2.96 -4.26
CA ILE A 96 -7.10 -3.36 -5.01
C ILE A 96 -6.76 -4.69 -5.67
N LEU A 97 -7.40 -5.77 -5.22
CA LEU A 97 -7.35 -7.05 -5.92
C LEU A 97 -8.48 -7.08 -6.92
N GLY A 98 -8.13 -7.07 -8.21
CA GLY A 98 -9.08 -7.13 -9.30
C GLY A 98 -9.59 -8.55 -9.56
N PRO A 99 -10.14 -8.79 -10.76
CA PRO A 99 -10.58 -10.11 -11.16
C PRO A 99 -9.46 -11.15 -11.03
N GLY A 100 -9.82 -12.30 -10.49
CA GLY A 100 -8.94 -13.44 -10.35
C GLY A 100 -9.71 -14.75 -10.44
N PHE A 101 -9.04 -15.78 -10.93
CA PHE A 101 -9.58 -17.12 -11.05
C PHE A 101 -8.58 -18.13 -10.51
N GLY A 102 -9.07 -19.04 -9.67
CA GLY A 102 -8.32 -20.15 -9.11
C GLY A 102 -9.00 -21.47 -9.43
N MET A 103 -8.21 -22.49 -9.74
CA MET A 103 -8.67 -23.85 -9.97
C MET A 103 -7.78 -24.86 -9.29
N LYS A 104 -8.37 -25.94 -8.79
CA LYS A 104 -7.68 -27.07 -8.17
C LYS A 104 -7.89 -28.31 -9.03
N VAL A 105 -6.80 -29.00 -9.32
CA VAL A 105 -6.77 -30.23 -10.10
C VAL A 105 -5.88 -31.22 -9.36
N ASP A 106 -6.50 -32.28 -8.84
CA ASP A 106 -5.86 -33.26 -7.97
C ASP A 106 -5.11 -32.58 -6.80
N LYS A 107 -3.79 -32.78 -6.72
CA LYS A 107 -2.92 -32.20 -5.68
C LYS A 107 -2.40 -30.82 -6.02
N TRP A 108 -2.73 -30.28 -7.20
CA TRP A 108 -2.26 -28.99 -7.67
C TRP A 108 -3.39 -27.96 -7.63
N ALA A 109 -3.02 -26.71 -7.41
CA ALA A 109 -3.89 -25.57 -7.60
C ALA A 109 -3.17 -24.49 -8.39
N PHE A 110 -3.90 -23.84 -9.29
CA PHE A 110 -3.39 -22.81 -10.19
C PHE A 110 -4.28 -21.58 -10.08
N ALA A 111 -3.70 -20.39 -10.19
CA ALA A 111 -4.47 -19.15 -10.23
C ALA A 111 -3.87 -18.11 -11.16
N ILE A 112 -4.75 -17.29 -11.71
CA ILE A 112 -4.43 -16.00 -12.31
C ILE A 112 -5.12 -14.91 -11.52
N THR A 113 -4.36 -13.88 -11.14
CA THR A 113 -4.88 -12.76 -10.34
C THR A 113 -4.44 -11.44 -10.94
N SER A 114 -5.22 -10.39 -10.69
CA SER A 114 -4.86 -9.02 -11.01
C SER A 114 -4.90 -8.17 -9.75
N ALA A 115 -3.99 -7.21 -9.65
CA ALA A 115 -3.97 -6.25 -8.55
C ALA A 115 -3.54 -4.86 -9.03
N ALA A 116 -3.96 -3.83 -8.31
CA ALA A 116 -3.53 -2.45 -8.45
C ALA A 116 -3.21 -1.92 -7.05
N LYS A 117 -2.08 -1.21 -6.93
CA LYS A 117 -1.58 -0.70 -5.65
C LYS A 117 -1.28 0.78 -5.77
N VAL A 118 -1.60 1.53 -4.71
CA VAL A 118 -1.31 2.96 -4.57
C VAL A 118 -0.69 3.19 -3.20
N LYS A 119 0.45 3.87 -3.16
CA LYS A 119 1.05 4.38 -1.93
C LYS A 119 1.29 5.87 -2.07
N ALA A 120 0.85 6.65 -1.10
CA ALA A 120 1.15 8.08 -1.02
C ALA A 120 1.59 8.45 0.40
N ASN A 121 2.60 9.32 0.49
CA ASN A 121 3.16 9.77 1.75
C ASN A 121 3.41 11.27 1.71
N LEU A 122 2.98 11.95 2.78
CA LEU A 122 3.46 13.26 3.17
C LEU A 122 4.28 13.07 4.46
N VAL A 123 5.53 13.50 4.45
CA VAL A 123 6.44 13.40 5.58
C VAL A 123 6.91 14.79 5.94
N ASP A 124 6.62 15.18 7.18
CA ASP A 124 7.00 16.45 7.77
C ASP A 124 6.74 17.64 6.83
N VAL A 125 5.51 17.76 6.32
CA VAL A 125 5.14 18.91 5.49
C VAL A 125 4.76 20.09 6.40
N ASP A 126 5.40 21.22 6.20
CA ASP A 126 5.12 22.47 6.91
C ASP A 126 3.67 22.91 6.63
N VAL A 127 2.93 23.20 7.70
CA VAL A 127 1.50 23.54 7.63
C VAL A 127 1.23 24.85 6.90
N VAL A 128 2.16 25.81 6.95
CA VAL A 128 2.03 27.08 6.24
C VAL A 128 2.23 26.86 4.75
N LEU A 129 3.23 26.05 4.38
CA LEU A 129 3.45 25.64 3.00
C LEU A 129 2.26 24.84 2.45
N GLY A 130 1.78 23.85 3.20
CA GLY A 130 0.66 22.99 2.81
C GLY A 130 -0.60 23.79 2.53
N ARG A 131 -0.97 24.71 3.44
CA ARG A 131 -2.15 25.57 3.26
C ARG A 131 -2.00 26.58 2.14
N ALA A 132 -0.80 27.12 1.94
CA ALA A 132 -0.53 28.00 0.79
C ALA A 132 -0.78 27.29 -0.55
N LEU A 133 -0.51 25.98 -0.61
CA LEU A 133 -0.73 25.15 -1.82
C LEU A 133 -2.18 24.71 -2.01
N THR A 134 -2.93 24.43 -0.92
CA THR A 134 -4.30 23.89 -1.02
C THR A 134 -5.39 24.97 -1.02
N GLU A 135 -5.25 26.05 -0.25
CA GLU A 135 -6.33 27.04 -0.06
C GLU A 135 -6.32 28.18 -1.09
N GLY A 136 -5.34 28.20 -1.99
CA GLY A 136 -5.33 29.07 -3.17
C GLY A 136 -5.44 30.58 -2.87
N GLY A 137 -4.96 31.07 -1.72
CA GLY A 137 -4.91 32.50 -1.41
C GLY A 137 -6.23 33.15 -0.95
N THR A 138 -7.38 32.47 -1.06
CA THR A 138 -8.68 33.12 -0.92
C THR A 138 -9.08 33.49 0.52
N ASN A 139 -8.42 32.91 1.53
CA ASN A 139 -8.58 33.24 2.96
C ASN A 139 -7.25 33.61 3.64
N ILE A 140 -6.20 33.94 2.88
CA ILE A 140 -4.85 34.22 3.41
C ILE A 140 -4.75 35.70 3.82
N VAL A 141 -5.62 36.11 4.75
CA VAL A 141 -5.60 37.46 5.32
C VAL A 141 -4.90 37.36 6.69
N ASP A 142 -3.71 37.96 6.76
CA ASP A 142 -2.96 38.37 7.95
C ASP A 142 -2.20 37.35 8.83
N GLN A 143 -2.29 36.02 8.65
CA GLN A 143 -1.63 35.07 9.57
C GLN A 143 -0.38 34.32 9.03
N PHE A 144 -0.04 34.41 7.75
CA PHE A 144 1.03 33.58 7.15
C PHE A 144 2.03 34.44 6.40
N SER A 145 3.16 34.74 7.04
CA SER A 145 4.20 35.58 6.45
C SER A 145 5.57 34.91 6.38
N GLN A 146 5.78 33.77 7.04
CA GLN A 146 7.08 33.13 7.01
C GLN A 146 6.98 31.62 7.13
N ILE A 147 7.44 30.93 6.09
CA ILE A 147 7.80 29.54 6.14
C ILE A 147 9.26 29.49 6.59
N ASN A 148 9.55 28.72 7.63
CA ASN A 148 10.90 28.53 8.16
C ASN A 148 11.10 27.08 8.61
N ALA A 149 10.96 26.15 7.66
CA ALA A 149 11.15 24.74 7.91
C ALA A 149 12.66 24.44 7.91
N GLN A 150 13.22 24.21 9.10
CA GLN A 150 14.63 23.82 9.29
C GLN A 150 14.85 22.29 9.16
N TYR A 151 13.95 21.61 8.44
CA TYR A 151 13.90 20.17 8.27
C TYR A 151 13.58 19.81 6.81
N ASN A 152 13.74 18.53 6.48
CA ASN A 152 13.41 18.01 5.16
C ASN A 152 11.95 17.61 5.08
N GLN A 153 11.25 18.16 4.10
CA GLN A 153 9.84 17.87 3.83
C GLN A 153 9.75 16.98 2.59
N ARG A 154 8.78 16.08 2.53
CA ARG A 154 8.62 15.18 1.37
C ARG A 154 7.17 14.83 1.09
N ALA A 155 6.77 14.99 -0.16
CA ALA A 155 5.55 14.41 -0.72
C ALA A 155 5.94 13.36 -1.76
N SER A 156 5.37 12.17 -1.69
CA SER A 156 5.61 11.12 -2.67
C SER A 156 4.36 10.30 -2.91
N ALA A 157 4.16 9.85 -4.15
CA ALA A 157 3.10 8.95 -4.52
C ALA A 157 3.61 7.96 -5.56
N THR A 158 3.15 6.72 -5.48
CA THR A 158 3.47 5.66 -6.43
C THR A 158 2.25 4.78 -6.66
N SER A 159 2.07 4.34 -7.90
CA SER A 159 1.06 3.35 -8.27
C SER A 159 1.64 2.32 -9.23
N TRP A 160 1.14 1.09 -9.16
CA TRP A 160 1.51 0.02 -10.09
C TRP A 160 0.44 -1.06 -10.13
N GLY A 161 0.39 -1.78 -11.25
CA GLY A 161 -0.41 -2.98 -11.45
C GLY A 161 0.43 -4.25 -11.32
N GLU A 162 -0.24 -5.35 -10.96
CA GLU A 162 0.35 -6.69 -10.92
C GLU A 162 -0.58 -7.69 -11.64
N ILE A 163 -0.01 -8.59 -12.44
CA ILE A 163 -0.68 -9.82 -12.86
C ILE A 163 0.08 -11.00 -12.24
N GLY A 164 -0.61 -11.77 -11.39
CA GLY A 164 -0.07 -12.93 -10.70
C GLY A 164 -0.41 -14.23 -11.41
N LEU A 165 0.57 -15.11 -11.57
CA LEU A 165 0.42 -16.49 -12.00
C LEU A 165 0.89 -17.39 -10.86
N SER A 166 -0.03 -18.13 -10.26
CA SER A 166 0.25 -18.93 -9.07
C SER A 166 0.13 -20.42 -9.36
N ALA A 167 0.99 -21.19 -8.72
CA ALA A 167 0.91 -22.64 -8.64
C ALA A 167 1.19 -23.09 -7.21
N ALA A 168 0.33 -23.93 -6.66
CA ALA A 168 0.51 -24.53 -5.35
C ALA A 168 0.26 -26.03 -5.42
N ARG A 169 0.88 -26.76 -4.50
CA ARG A 169 0.79 -28.21 -4.43
C ARG A 169 0.64 -28.66 -3.00
N GLU A 170 -0.24 -29.64 -2.81
CA GLU A 170 -0.21 -30.52 -1.66
C GLU A 170 0.99 -31.48 -1.76
N ILE A 171 1.94 -31.27 -0.86
CA ILE A 171 3.18 -32.04 -0.80
C ILE A 171 2.96 -33.28 0.05
N PHE A 172 2.25 -33.14 1.17
CA PHE A 172 1.91 -34.22 2.07
C PHE A 172 0.51 -34.02 2.64
N ASP A 173 -0.25 -35.11 2.73
CA ASP A 173 -1.58 -35.10 3.34
C ASP A 173 -1.86 -36.42 4.05
N SER A 174 -2.15 -36.32 5.34
CA SER A 174 -2.64 -37.41 6.19
C SER A 174 -3.98 -37.02 6.84
N GLU A 175 -4.50 -37.91 7.69
CA GLU A 175 -5.74 -37.63 8.43
C GLU A 175 -5.61 -36.40 9.34
N GLU A 176 -4.46 -36.24 10.02
CA GLU A 176 -4.23 -35.15 10.98
C GLU A 176 -3.36 -34.00 10.43
N HIS A 177 -2.51 -34.25 9.44
CA HIS A 177 -1.45 -33.32 9.05
C HIS A 177 -1.43 -33.06 7.56
N ARG A 178 -1.32 -31.79 7.19
CA ARG A 178 -1.17 -31.37 5.79
C ARG A 178 -0.01 -30.41 5.63
N PHE A 179 0.71 -30.57 4.54
CA PHE A 179 1.78 -29.66 4.14
C PHE A 179 1.61 -29.27 2.68
N THR A 180 1.58 -27.97 2.43
CA THR A 180 1.45 -27.40 1.10
C THR A 180 2.59 -26.43 0.83
N GLY A 181 2.95 -26.31 -0.45
CA GLY A 181 3.90 -25.33 -0.93
C GLY A 181 3.35 -24.63 -2.16
N GLY A 182 3.72 -23.37 -2.35
CA GLY A 182 3.24 -22.60 -3.49
C GLY A 182 4.22 -21.53 -3.93
N VAL A 183 4.02 -21.07 -5.15
CA VAL A 183 4.75 -19.98 -5.78
C VAL A 183 3.78 -19.10 -6.54
N THR A 184 4.01 -17.79 -6.51
CA THR A 184 3.35 -16.83 -7.39
C THR A 184 4.42 -16.07 -8.16
N PHE A 185 4.33 -16.09 -9.49
CA PHE A 185 5.11 -15.22 -10.35
C PHE A 185 4.29 -13.97 -10.69
N LYS A 186 4.87 -12.78 -10.51
CA LYS A 186 4.19 -11.50 -10.70
C LYS A 186 4.81 -10.73 -11.84
N LEU A 187 3.97 -10.38 -12.81
CA LEU A 187 4.25 -9.41 -13.86
C LEU A 187 3.91 -8.02 -13.31
N LEU A 188 4.90 -7.13 -13.21
CA LEU A 188 4.73 -5.80 -12.65
C LEU A 188 4.62 -4.76 -13.75
N PHE A 189 3.59 -3.92 -13.63
CA PHE A 189 3.30 -2.84 -14.55
C PHE A 189 3.41 -1.52 -13.79
N PRO A 190 4.50 -0.75 -13.97
CA PRO A 190 4.60 0.56 -13.35
C PRO A 190 3.44 1.45 -13.82
N GLY A 191 2.75 2.07 -12.88
CA GLY A 191 1.77 3.11 -13.17
C GLY A 191 2.48 4.46 -13.17
N SER A 192 2.35 5.17 -12.05
CA SER A 192 2.86 6.53 -11.90
C SER A 192 3.71 6.65 -10.64
N TYR A 193 4.77 7.44 -10.69
CA TYR A 193 5.60 7.78 -9.54
C TYR A 193 5.86 9.28 -9.53
N ALA A 194 5.67 9.92 -8.39
CA ALA A 194 6.02 11.32 -8.18
C ALA A 194 6.64 11.48 -6.80
N ASN A 195 7.65 12.34 -6.72
CA ASN A 195 8.33 12.67 -5.50
C ASN A 195 8.78 14.12 -5.56
N MET A 196 8.44 14.86 -4.53
CA MET A 196 8.87 16.24 -4.30
C MET A 196 9.42 16.32 -2.88
N GLY A 197 10.69 16.68 -2.74
CA GLY A 197 11.35 16.93 -1.48
C GLY A 197 11.85 18.36 -1.43
N ALA A 198 11.75 18.99 -0.26
CA ALA A 198 12.28 20.32 0.00
C ALA A 198 12.99 20.32 1.35
N ASP A 199 14.32 20.45 1.34
CA ASP A 199 15.13 20.57 2.55
C ASP A 199 15.41 22.04 2.86
N ARG A 200 15.28 22.39 4.15
CA ARG A 200 15.52 23.72 4.68
C ARG A 200 14.75 24.81 3.93
N PHE A 201 13.46 24.56 3.67
CA PHE A 201 12.60 25.50 2.96
C PHE A 201 12.31 26.71 3.85
N SER A 202 12.75 27.88 3.40
CA SER A 202 12.36 29.16 3.96
C SER A 202 11.82 30.06 2.85
N GLY A 203 10.88 30.94 3.19
CA GLY A 203 10.33 31.92 2.28
C GLY A 203 9.12 32.62 2.88
N ARG A 204 8.63 33.65 2.20
CA ARG A 204 7.48 34.43 2.63
C ARG A 204 6.36 34.32 1.60
N VAL A 205 5.22 33.82 2.05
CA VAL A 205 3.98 33.83 1.28
C VAL A 205 3.38 35.22 1.38
N VAL A 206 3.10 35.84 0.24
CA VAL A 206 2.52 37.18 0.12
C VAL A 206 1.24 37.07 -0.69
N ASN A 207 0.16 37.60 -0.14
CA ASN A 207 -1.12 37.73 -0.81
C ASN A 207 -1.39 39.22 -1.04
N ASN A 208 -1.15 39.69 -2.27
CA ASN A 208 -1.49 41.06 -2.64
C ASN A 208 -2.95 41.09 -3.11
N THR A 209 -3.78 41.91 -2.48
CA THR A 209 -5.20 42.05 -2.84
C THR A 209 -5.36 42.34 -4.33
N GLY A 210 -5.93 41.38 -5.09
CA GLY A 210 -6.14 41.49 -6.55
C GLY A 210 -5.08 40.80 -7.42
N GLU A 211 -4.06 40.17 -6.85
CA GLU A 211 -3.04 39.38 -7.56
C GLU A 211 -3.06 37.89 -7.14
N ASN A 212 -2.30 37.06 -7.86
CA ASN A 212 -2.04 35.67 -7.48
C ASN A 212 -1.13 35.62 -6.23
N LEU A 213 -1.22 34.53 -5.46
CA LEU A 213 -0.31 34.21 -4.36
C LEU A 213 1.15 34.26 -4.83
N GLN A 214 2.02 34.95 -4.10
CA GLN A 214 3.45 35.05 -4.40
C GLN A 214 4.29 34.43 -3.29
N LEU A 215 5.37 33.74 -3.68
CA LEU A 215 6.42 33.29 -2.77
C LEU A 215 7.66 34.17 -2.98
N THR A 216 8.05 34.90 -1.94
CA THR A 216 9.16 35.86 -1.96
C THR A 216 10.27 35.42 -1.00
N ASP A 217 11.50 35.87 -1.26
CA ASP A 217 12.68 35.62 -0.39
C ASP A 217 12.90 34.12 -0.07
N ALA A 218 12.55 33.24 -1.02
CA ALA A 218 12.55 31.82 -0.79
C ALA A 218 13.88 31.12 -1.10
N SER A 219 14.26 30.18 -0.24
CA SER A 219 15.41 29.31 -0.41
C SER A 219 15.07 27.89 0.04
N ALA A 220 15.43 26.88 -0.75
CA ALA A 220 15.30 25.48 -0.39
C ALA A 220 16.27 24.63 -1.23
N ASN A 221 16.65 23.45 -0.73
CA ASN A 221 17.22 22.41 -1.58
C ASN A 221 16.08 21.51 -2.07
N ILE A 222 15.83 21.51 -3.37
CA ILE A 222 14.68 20.82 -3.95
C ILE A 222 15.12 19.50 -4.61
N ASN A 223 14.37 18.44 -4.37
CA ASN A 223 14.50 17.17 -5.06
C ASN A 223 13.16 16.80 -5.72
N VAL A 224 13.13 16.77 -7.05
CA VAL A 224 11.95 16.32 -7.80
C VAL A 224 12.31 15.09 -8.61
N ALA A 225 11.47 14.06 -8.52
CA ALA A 225 11.57 12.87 -9.36
C ALA A 225 10.15 12.43 -9.75
N TYR A 226 9.97 12.03 -11.00
CA TYR A 226 8.68 11.55 -11.51
C TYR A 226 8.89 10.52 -12.61
N SER A 227 7.90 9.65 -12.83
CA SER A 227 7.90 8.69 -13.93
C SER A 227 7.59 9.36 -15.27
N GLY A 228 8.09 8.78 -16.37
CA GLY A 228 7.82 9.25 -17.72
C GLY A 228 6.32 9.31 -18.07
N SER A 229 5.50 8.44 -17.46
CA SER A 229 4.03 8.48 -17.59
C SER A 229 3.40 9.80 -17.11
N LEU A 230 4.06 10.55 -16.24
CA LEU A 230 3.63 11.88 -15.78
C LEU A 230 4.31 13.03 -16.55
N ALA A 231 5.25 12.74 -17.45
CA ALA A 231 6.06 13.75 -18.14
C ALA A 231 5.28 14.57 -19.18
N GLU A 232 4.17 14.02 -19.70
CA GLU A 232 3.34 14.68 -20.71
C GLU A 232 2.19 15.51 -20.10
N GLY A 233 2.01 15.49 -18.77
CA GLY A 233 1.05 16.35 -18.08
C GLY A 233 0.84 15.98 -16.60
N PHE A 234 1.00 16.97 -15.71
CA PHE A 234 0.72 16.85 -14.26
C PHE A 234 -0.72 17.25 -13.88
N THR A 235 -1.50 17.75 -14.84
CA THR A 235 -2.82 18.35 -14.58
C THR A 235 -3.98 17.37 -14.72
N ASP A 236 -3.75 16.18 -15.28
CA ASP A 236 -4.78 15.15 -15.42
C ASP A 236 -4.63 14.10 -14.31
N SER A 237 -5.60 14.06 -13.39
CA SER A 237 -5.66 13.07 -12.32
C SER A 237 -5.84 11.64 -12.83
N GLY A 238 -6.32 11.46 -14.08
CA GLY A 238 -6.41 10.17 -14.76
C GLY A 238 -5.06 9.48 -14.94
N ASN A 239 -3.96 10.25 -15.03
CA ASN A 239 -2.60 9.71 -15.18
C ASN A 239 -2.14 8.89 -13.96
N PHE A 240 -2.76 9.07 -12.78
CA PHE A 240 -2.44 8.28 -11.58
C PHE A 240 -3.22 6.96 -11.49
N THR A 241 -4.34 6.84 -12.22
CA THR A 241 -5.22 5.67 -12.24
C THR A 241 -4.91 4.67 -13.35
N ASP A 242 -4.03 5.01 -14.29
CA ASP A 242 -3.55 4.06 -15.31
C ASP A 242 -2.45 3.14 -14.77
N PHE A 243 -2.86 2.19 -13.93
CA PHE A 243 -1.97 1.23 -13.26
C PHE A 243 -1.12 0.37 -14.21
N PHE A 244 -1.50 0.28 -15.49
CA PHE A 244 -0.85 -0.53 -16.51
C PHE A 244 -0.16 0.29 -17.62
N ALA A 245 -0.18 1.64 -17.53
CA ALA A 245 0.33 2.52 -18.60
C ALA A 245 1.83 2.33 -18.89
N GLY A 246 2.63 1.98 -17.90
CA GLY A 246 4.05 1.73 -18.09
C GLY A 246 4.37 0.45 -18.86
N GLY A 247 3.40 -0.43 -19.14
CA GLY A 247 3.66 -1.74 -19.73
C GLY A 247 4.42 -2.68 -18.78
N LEU A 248 4.76 -3.88 -19.25
CA LEU A 248 5.47 -4.87 -18.45
C LEU A 248 6.94 -4.47 -18.29
N ASN A 249 7.34 -4.09 -17.08
CA ASN A 249 8.70 -3.60 -16.78
C ASN A 249 9.31 -4.14 -15.48
N GLY A 250 8.64 -5.08 -14.82
CA GLY A 250 9.19 -5.75 -13.65
C GLY A 250 8.66 -7.16 -13.46
N PHE A 251 9.42 -7.93 -12.70
CA PHE A 251 9.06 -9.28 -12.30
C PHE A 251 9.31 -9.44 -10.81
N ALA A 252 8.39 -10.13 -10.12
CA ALA A 252 8.57 -10.54 -8.75
C ALA A 252 8.13 -12.00 -8.57
N ALA A 253 8.57 -12.63 -7.49
CA ALA A 253 8.16 -13.98 -7.14
C ALA A 253 7.93 -14.08 -5.63
N ASP A 254 6.80 -14.66 -5.26
CA ASP A 254 6.48 -14.99 -3.87
C ASP A 254 6.57 -16.51 -3.69
N LEU A 255 7.13 -16.93 -2.55
CA LEU A 255 7.23 -18.33 -2.17
C LEU A 255 6.47 -18.54 -0.87
N GLY A 256 5.70 -19.61 -0.84
CA GLY A 256 4.85 -19.97 0.27
C GLY A 256 5.05 -21.41 0.71
N ILE A 257 5.03 -21.63 2.01
CA ILE A 257 4.82 -22.94 2.63
C ILE A 257 3.71 -22.80 3.65
N ASN A 258 3.00 -23.89 3.90
CA ASN A 258 1.94 -23.91 4.89
C ASN A 258 1.80 -25.32 5.51
N TYR A 259 1.53 -25.33 6.81
CA TYR A 259 1.28 -26.51 7.60
C TYR A 259 -0.06 -26.40 8.32
N GLN A 260 -0.88 -27.45 8.19
CA GLN A 260 -2.16 -27.55 8.87
C GLN A 260 -2.19 -28.76 9.79
N TRP A 261 -2.61 -28.53 11.03
CA TRP A 261 -3.07 -29.59 11.92
C TRP A 261 -4.60 -29.64 11.84
N LYS A 262 -5.12 -30.64 11.15
CA LYS A 262 -6.55 -30.85 10.93
C LYS A 262 -7.25 -31.22 12.23
N ASP A 263 -8.50 -30.80 12.33
CA ASP A 263 -9.40 -31.31 13.36
C ASP A 263 -10.06 -32.60 12.87
N MET A 264 -10.11 -33.62 13.73
CA MET A 264 -10.68 -34.93 13.37
C MET A 264 -12.21 -34.93 13.50
N ASP A 265 -12.74 -34.08 14.38
CA ASP A 265 -14.17 -34.05 14.73
C ASP A 265 -14.94 -32.95 13.96
N SER A 266 -14.23 -32.06 13.26
CA SER A 266 -14.83 -30.97 12.49
C SER A 266 -14.12 -30.78 11.16
N LYS A 267 -14.78 -30.14 10.18
CA LYS A 267 -14.16 -29.77 8.88
C LYS A 267 -13.12 -28.63 9.01
N GLY A 268 -12.55 -28.42 10.19
CA GLY A 268 -11.66 -27.31 10.52
C GLY A 268 -10.22 -27.75 10.77
N TYR A 269 -9.44 -26.83 11.33
CA TYR A 269 -8.06 -27.07 11.75
C TYR A 269 -7.85 -26.53 13.17
N LYS A 270 -6.97 -27.21 13.91
CA LYS A 270 -6.45 -26.78 15.22
C LYS A 270 -5.37 -25.72 15.04
N LEU A 271 -4.59 -25.83 13.96
CA LEU A 271 -3.51 -24.90 13.60
C LEU A 271 -3.44 -24.76 12.08
N ASN A 272 -3.24 -23.53 11.61
CA ASN A 272 -2.86 -23.20 10.24
C ASN A 272 -1.71 -22.18 10.29
N ALA A 273 -0.54 -22.54 9.78
CA ALA A 273 0.68 -21.75 9.89
C ALA A 273 1.53 -21.83 8.62
#